data_AF-A0A1B5DMG8-F1
#
_entry.id   AF-A0A1B5DMG8-F1
#
_cell.length_a   1.000
_cell.length_b   1.000
_cell.length_c   1.000
_cell.angle_alpha   90.00
_cell.angle_beta   90.00
_cell.angle_gamma   90.00
#
_symmetry.space_group_name_H-M   'P 1'
#
loop_
_entity.id
_entity.type
_entity.pdbx_description
1 polymer ?
#
loop_
_entity_poly.entity_id
_entity_poly.type
_entity_poly.pdbx_seq_one_letter_code
_entity_poly.pdbx_strand_id
1 'polypeptide(L)' 'MQRYKDALNAIAANEVKAVNETSTPSYATIKELKEAGYVTALDSSADDGWSFMKIEITFHGRQYSERLNASA' A
#
# COMPACT_ATOMS: atom_id res chain seq x y z
N MET A 1 5.96 -7.19 9.99
CA MET A 1 5.71 -5.74 10.19
C MET A 1 6.57 -4.86 9.28
N GLN A 2 7.86 -5.16 9.09
CA GLN A 2 8.74 -4.34 8.24
C GLN A 2 8.24 -4.16 6.79
N ARG A 3 7.69 -5.20 6.15
CA ARG A 3 7.06 -5.10 4.82
C ARG A 3 5.92 -4.06 4.73
N TYR A 4 5.13 -3.91 5.79
CA TYR A 4 4.03 -2.94 5.82
C TYR A 4 4.55 -1.53 6.04
N LYS A 5 5.58 -1.38 6.87
CA LYS A 5 6.28 -0.12 7.09
C LYS A 5 6.92 0.38 5.79
N ASP A 6 7.65 -0.49 5.08
CA ASP A 6 8.25 -0.18 3.77
C ASP A 6 7.19 0.21 2.75
N ALA A 7 6.11 -0.58 2.65
CA ALA A 7 5.02 -0.28 1.72
C ALA A 7 4.38 1.09 2.01
N LEU A 8 4.03 1.38 3.26
CA LEU A 8 3.44 2.65 3.65
C LEU A 8 4.41 3.82 3.43
N ASN A 9 5.71 3.65 3.71
CA ASN A 9 6.70 4.67 3.45
C ASN A 9 6.86 4.95 1.95
N ALA A 10 6.93 3.91 1.11
CA ALA A 10 7.04 4.07 -0.34
C ALA A 10 5.79 4.74 -0.96
N ILE A 11 4.59 4.42 -0.45
CA ILE A 11 3.35 5.11 -0.86
C ILE A 11 3.38 6.57 -0.39
N ALA A 12 3.81 6.85 0.85
CA ALA A 12 3.89 8.21 1.39
C ALA A 12 4.91 9.08 0.64
N ALA A 13 6.02 8.48 0.20
CA ALA A 13 7.02 9.09 -0.65
C ALA A 13 6.57 9.24 -2.12
N ASN A 14 5.36 8.78 -2.46
CA ASN A 14 4.79 8.80 -3.81
C ASN A 14 5.68 8.05 -4.83
N GLU A 15 6.44 7.06 -4.36
CA GLU A 15 7.26 6.17 -5.18
C GLU A 15 6.39 5.07 -5.82
N VAL A 16 5.28 4.72 -5.16
CA VAL A 16 4.36 3.67 -5.60
C VAL A 16 3.20 4.29 -6.38
N LYS A 17 3.38 4.43 -7.70
CA LYS A 17 2.34 4.96 -8.59
C LYS A 17 1.35 3.88 -9.02
N ALA A 18 1.86 2.69 -9.35
CA ALA A 18 1.07 1.52 -9.72
C ALA A 18 1.70 0.28 -9.10
N VAL A 19 0.87 -0.70 -8.74
CA VAL A 19 1.33 -1.98 -8.16
C VAL A 19 0.74 -3.12 -8.96
N ASN A 20 1.62 -4.00 -9.41
CA ASN A 20 1.29 -5.26 -10.06
C ASN A 20 1.99 -6.42 -9.31
N GLU A 21 1.89 -7.63 -9.87
CA GLU A 21 2.48 -8.86 -9.33
C GLU A 21 4.01 -8.82 -9.13
N THR A 22 4.74 -8.00 -9.89
CA THR A 22 6.21 -7.86 -9.78
C THR A 22 6.65 -6.60 -9.05
N SER A 23 5.71 -5.75 -8.64
CA SER A 23 6.01 -4.48 -7.97
C SER A 23 6.53 -4.69 -6.56
N THR A 24 7.36 -3.75 -6.11
CA THR A 24 7.74 -3.62 -4.70
C THR A 24 7.26 -2.27 -4.21
N PRO A 25 6.35 -2.21 -3.21
CA PRO A 25 5.72 -3.31 -2.48
C PRO A 25 4.77 -4.18 -3.32
N SER A 26 4.68 -5.47 -3.00
CA SER A 26 3.90 -6.46 -3.76
C SER A 26 2.40 -6.24 -3.68
N TYR A 27 1.67 -6.66 -4.73
CA TYR A 27 0.20 -6.61 -4.78
C TYR A 27 -0.47 -7.20 -3.54
N ALA A 28 -0.02 -8.36 -3.07
CA ALA A 28 -0.56 -9.00 -1.86
C ALA A 28 -0.47 -8.09 -0.63
N THR A 29 0.67 -7.41 -0.45
CA THR A 29 0.88 -6.49 0.69
C THR A 29 -0.06 -5.29 0.61
N ILE A 30 -0.24 -4.70 -0.57
CA ILE A 30 -1.16 -3.57 -0.78
C ILE A 30 -2.60 -4.00 -0.60
N LYS A 31 -2.96 -5.20 -1.08
CA LYS A 31 -4.28 -5.78 -0.87
C LYS A 31 -4.58 -5.97 0.62
N GLU A 32 -3.66 -6.55 1.39
CA GLU A 32 -3.82 -6.68 2.86
C GLU A 32 -4.02 -5.32 3.54
N LEU A 33 -3.22 -4.30 3.15
CA LEU A 33 -3.37 -2.95 3.68
C LEU A 33 -4.69 -2.29 3.30
N LYS A 34 -5.21 -2.58 2.09
CA LYS A 34 -6.50 -2.09 1.60
C LYS A 34 -7.65 -2.76 2.34
N GLU A 35 -7.62 -4.08 2.48
CA GLU A 35 -8.64 -4.86 3.21
C GLU A 35 -8.69 -4.46 4.70
N ALA A 36 -7.55 -4.08 5.27
CA ALA A 36 -7.47 -3.54 6.63
C ALA A 36 -7.85 -2.05 6.74
N GLY A 37 -8.15 -1.36 5.63
CA GLY A 37 -8.55 0.05 5.61
C GLY A 37 -7.41 1.07 5.83
N TYR A 38 -6.14 0.63 5.78
CA TYR A 38 -4.98 1.50 5.91
C TYR A 38 -4.64 2.26 4.61
N VAL A 39 -4.97 1.68 3.46
CA VAL A 39 -4.81 2.34 2.16
C VAL A 39 -6.10 2.26 1.36
N THR A 40 -6.32 3.24 0.51
CA THR A 40 -7.29 3.16 -0.57
C THR A 40 -6.54 2.94 -1.87
N ALA A 41 -7.09 2.10 -2.75
CA ALA A 41 -6.49 1.86 -4.04
C ALA A 41 -7.56 1.78 -5.14
N LEU A 42 -7.28 2.40 -6.28
CA LEU A 42 -8.05 2.24 -7.50
C LEU A 42 -7.57 0.97 -8.21
N ASP A 43 -8.43 -0.03 -8.28
CA ASP A 43 -8.18 -1.24 -9.06
C ASP A 43 -8.08 -0.88 -10.56
N SER A 44 -7.06 -1.45 -11.21
CA SER A 44 -6.91 -1.36 -12.66
C SER A 44 -8.04 -2.15 -13.32
N SER A 45 -8.68 -1.58 -14.34
CA SER A 45 -9.66 -2.30 -15.17
C SER A 45 -9.01 -3.31 -16.14
N ALA A 46 -7.68 -3.49 -16.06
CA ALA A 46 -7.02 -4.57 -16.79
C ALA A 46 -7.62 -5.90 -16.36
N ASP A 47 -8.08 -6.69 -17.34
CA ASP A 47 -8.84 -7.94 -17.22
C ASP A 47 -8.22 -8.96 -16.24
N ASP A 48 -6.91 -8.84 -16.00
CA ASP A 48 -6.16 -9.66 -15.04
C ASP A 48 -6.53 -9.39 -13.57
N GLY A 49 -7.12 -8.25 -13.20
CA GLY A 49 -7.59 -7.95 -11.83
C GLY A 49 -6.51 -7.87 -10.74
N TRP A 50 -5.23 -7.97 -11.10
CA TRP A 50 -4.09 -8.09 -10.18
C TRP A 50 -3.23 -6.83 -10.16
N SER A 51 -3.84 -5.66 -10.36
CA SER A 51 -3.12 -4.40 -10.43
C SER A 51 -3.89 -3.23 -9.82
N PHE A 52 -3.18 -2.35 -9.13
CA PHE A 52 -3.69 -1.07 -8.63
C PHE A 52 -3.07 0.09 -9.44
N MET A 53 -3.90 1.00 -9.93
CA MET A 53 -3.47 2.17 -10.72
C MET A 53 -3.18 3.41 -9.87
N LYS A 54 -3.73 3.49 -8.66
CA LYS A 54 -3.49 4.60 -7.74
C LYS A 54 -3.64 4.08 -6.33
N ILE A 55 -2.70 4.40 -5.45
CA ILE A 55 -2.73 3.99 -4.04
C ILE A 55 -2.51 5.22 -3.19
N GLU A 56 -3.36 5.43 -2.19
CA GLU A 56 -3.27 6.54 -1.24
C GLU A 56 -3.43 6.03 0.18
N ILE A 57 -2.68 6.60 1.12
CA ILE A 57 -2.77 6.22 2.54
C ILE A 57 -3.97 6.90 3.19
N THR A 58 -4.82 6.13 3.84
CA THR A 58 -5.96 6.66 4.60
C THR A 58 -5.48 7.34 5.90
N PHE A 59 -6.39 8.05 6.57
CA PHE A 59 -6.09 8.59 7.90
C PHE A 59 -5.61 7.51 8.89
N HIS A 60 -6.30 6.36 8.92
CA HIS A 60 -5.92 5.23 9.76
C HIS A 60 -4.56 4.62 9.36
N GLY A 61 -4.26 4.54 8.06
CA GLY A 61 -2.96 4.08 7.59
C GLY A 61 -1.81 4.98 8.03
N ARG A 62 -2.01 6.30 8.09
CA ARG A 62 -1.00 7.23 8.61
C ARG A 62 -0.75 6.98 10.09
N GLN A 63 -1.80 6.90 10.91
CA GLN A 63 -1.67 6.60 12.34
C GLN A 63 -0.97 5.25 12.58
N TYR A 64 -1.28 4.24 11.77
CA TYR A 64 -0.63 2.95 11.82
C TYR A 64 0.85 3.03 11.42
N SER A 65 1.18 3.78 10.37
CA SER A 65 2.57 4.04 9.95
C SER A 65 3.37 4.74 11.05
N GLU A 66 2.80 5.76 11.71
CA GLU A 66 3.45 6.45 12.82
C GLU A 66 3.74 5.51 14.00
N ARG A 67 2.78 4.64 14.35
CA ARG A 67 2.99 3.60 15.38
C ARG A 67 4.10 2.62 15.00
N LEU A 68 4.15 2.18 13.73
CA LEU A 68 5.19 1.29 13.23
C LEU A 68 6.58 1.95 13.20
N ASN A 69 6.64 3.26 12.94
CA ASN A 69 7.88 4.02 12.98
C ASN A 69 8.35 4.30 14.41
N ALA A 70 7.43 4.53 15.35
CA ALA A 70 7.74 4.76 16.77
C ALA A 70 8.11 3.48 17.54
N SER A 71 7.67 2.32 17.06
CA SER A 71 7.96 1.01 17.68
C SER A 71 9.24 0.33 17.15
N ALA A 72 10.06 1.05 16.38
CA ALA A 72 11.26 0.55 15.71
C ALA A 72 12.54 1.08 16.35
#